data_AF-A0A918N6B1-F1
#
_entry.id   AF-A0A918N6B1-F1
#
_cell.length_a   1.000
_cell.length_b   1.000
_cell.length_c   1.000
_cell.angle_alpha   90.00
_cell.angle_beta   90.00
_cell.angle_gamma   90.00
#
_symmetry.space_group_name_H-M   'P 1'
#
loop_
_entity.id
_entity.type
_entity.pdbx_description
1 polymer ?
#
loop_
_entity_poly.entity_id
_entity_poly.type
_entity_poly.pdbx_seq_one_letter_code
_entity_poly.pdbx_strand_id
1 'polypeptide(L)'
;MIELVQLSERNRILSSEEINFLNEIRQKRNESVHLIDTIDKQSANRVLHISRELLAKLDAVSSSSGYEWLERNRYKVIQLLKEGDLKKCQPALDRLKEAWKNRDGAVWLELTDFFEVALTSNPELIVSMFENDEELLDSWLERAGAQLFTDFSGREKERLTRVRSVIISQLKKYIAGTNSRSRREVADKILSVIEESEVREID
;
A
#
# COMPACT_ATOMS: atom_id res chain seq x y z
N MET A 1 6.35 1.04 32.17
CA MET A 1 7.15 1.42 30.97
C MET A 1 8.62 1.01 31.10
N ILE A 2 9.29 1.25 32.24
CA ILE A 2 10.67 0.76 32.47
C ILE A 2 10.75 -0.77 32.36
N GLU A 3 9.82 -1.50 32.98
CA GLU A 3 9.73 -2.96 32.84
C GLU A 3 9.51 -3.42 31.39
N LEU A 4 8.75 -2.67 30.59
CA LEU A 4 8.50 -2.99 29.17
C LEU A 4 9.76 -2.82 28.31
N VAL A 5 10.58 -1.79 28.59
CA VAL A 5 11.87 -1.60 27.92
C VAL A 5 12.83 -2.73 28.28
N GLN A 6 12.89 -3.11 29.56
CA GLN A 6 13.74 -4.23 30.03
C GLN A 6 13.27 -5.60 29.52
N LEU A 7 11.96 -5.80 29.35
CA LEU A 7 11.40 -7.00 28.73
C LEU A 7 11.70 -7.04 27.24
N SER A 8 11.65 -5.90 26.56
CA SER A 8 12.00 -5.78 25.14
C SER A 8 13.48 -6.07 24.87
N GLU A 9 14.38 -5.57 25.74
CA GLU A 9 15.82 -5.89 25.74
C GLU A 9 16.06 -7.39 25.92
N ARG A 10 15.43 -7.99 26.96
CA ARG A 10 15.60 -9.41 27.28
C ARG A 10 15.14 -10.34 26.16
N ASN A 11 14.08 -9.97 25.45
CA ASN A 11 13.52 -10.78 24.37
C ASN A 11 14.03 -10.37 22.97
N ARG A 12 15.01 -9.45 22.89
CA ARG A 12 15.57 -8.92 21.62
C ARG A 12 14.51 -8.43 20.64
N ILE A 13 13.42 -7.88 21.15
CA ILE A 13 12.30 -7.37 20.34
C ILE A 13 12.67 -6.04 19.69
N LEU A 14 13.52 -5.25 20.35
CA LEU A 14 14.03 -3.97 19.85
C LEU A 14 15.55 -3.98 19.87
N SER A 15 16.15 -3.34 18.87
CA SER A 15 17.57 -3.03 18.82
C SER A 15 17.95 -1.99 19.88
N SER A 16 19.23 -1.94 20.24
CA SER A 16 19.76 -0.98 21.21
C SER A 16 19.47 0.47 20.84
N GLU A 17 19.40 0.79 19.54
CA GLU A 17 19.05 2.12 19.05
C GLU A 17 17.57 2.46 19.31
N GLU A 18 16.66 1.53 19.08
CA GLU A 18 15.21 1.70 19.31
C GLU A 18 14.87 1.82 20.80
N ILE A 19 15.63 1.12 21.64
CA ILE A 19 15.55 1.27 23.10
C ILE A 19 15.97 2.68 23.52
N ASN A 20 17.02 3.23 22.91
CA ASN A 20 17.45 4.60 23.18
C ASN A 20 16.39 5.61 22.75
N PHE A 21 15.76 5.39 21.59
CA PHE A 21 14.65 6.20 21.10
C PHE A 21 13.44 6.21 22.05
N LEU A 22 13.03 5.03 22.54
CA LEU A 22 11.95 4.93 23.53
C LEU A 22 12.30 5.60 24.86
N ASN A 23 13.55 5.46 25.31
CA ASN A 23 14.02 6.11 26.52
C ASN A 23 14.02 7.64 26.40
N GLU A 24 14.42 8.17 25.23
CA GLU A 24 14.38 9.61 24.94
C GLU A 24 12.94 10.14 24.97
N ILE A 25 12.00 9.46 24.31
CA ILE A 25 10.57 9.81 24.33
C ILE A 25 10.03 9.76 25.77
N ARG A 26 10.40 8.73 26.55
CA ARG A 26 9.97 8.58 27.95
C ARG A 26 10.45 9.73 28.81
N GLN A 27 11.74 10.09 28.70
CA GLN A 27 12.33 11.20 29.45
C GLN A 27 11.63 12.51 29.10
N LYS A 28 11.46 12.81 27.80
CA LYS A 28 10.79 14.03 27.35
C LYS A 28 9.32 14.10 27.75
N ARG A 29 8.59 12.98 27.73
CA ARG A 29 7.23 12.91 28.26
C ARG A 29 7.19 13.21 29.75
N ASN A 30 8.11 12.67 30.54
CA ASN A 30 8.16 12.94 31.98
C ASN A 30 8.51 14.40 32.26
N GLU A 31 9.48 14.97 31.53
CA GLU A 31 9.83 16.39 31.61
C GLU A 31 8.62 17.28 31.29
N SER A 32 7.88 16.97 30.21
CA SER A 32 6.65 17.67 29.81
C SER A 32 5.60 17.81 30.93
N VAL A 33 5.47 16.76 31.74
CA VAL A 33 4.42 16.66 32.76
C VAL A 33 4.81 17.38 34.05
N HIS A 34 6.11 17.51 34.31
CA HIS A 34 6.61 18.02 35.60
C HIS A 34 7.29 19.39 35.50
N LEU A 35 7.62 19.87 34.30
CA LEU A 35 8.33 21.14 34.09
C LEU A 35 7.59 21.96 33.02
N ILE A 36 7.08 23.12 33.43
CA ILE A 36 6.10 23.94 32.67
C ILE A 36 6.69 24.56 31.39
N ASP A 37 8.02 24.62 31.23
CA ASP A 37 8.71 25.31 30.11
C ASP A 37 9.80 24.49 29.39
N THR A 38 9.84 23.16 29.54
CA THR A 38 10.97 22.35 29.03
C THR A 38 10.87 21.83 27.59
N ILE A 39 9.73 21.98 26.92
CA ILE A 39 9.56 21.46 25.55
C ILE A 39 9.62 22.60 24.55
N ASP A 40 10.78 22.75 23.93
CA ASP A 40 10.94 23.59 22.75
C ASP A 40 10.46 22.89 21.46
N LYS A 41 10.26 23.68 20.41
CA LYS A 41 9.81 23.20 19.09
C LYS A 41 10.74 22.15 18.49
N GLN A 42 12.05 22.25 18.76
CA GLN A 42 13.03 21.32 18.23
C GLN A 42 12.89 19.94 18.89
N SER A 43 12.71 19.92 20.21
CA SER A 43 12.45 18.73 21.02
C SER A 43 11.15 18.06 20.61
N ALA A 44 10.08 18.85 20.40
CA ALA A 44 8.80 18.33 19.90
C ALA A 44 8.94 17.69 18.51
N ASN A 45 9.65 18.35 17.58
CA ASN A 45 9.89 17.82 16.25
C ASN A 45 10.73 16.54 16.26
N ARG A 46 11.75 16.47 17.13
CA ARG A 46 12.58 15.29 17.30
C ARG A 46 11.80 14.12 17.86
N VAL A 47 11.01 14.33 18.92
CA VAL A 47 10.12 13.31 19.48
C VAL A 47 9.11 12.83 18.44
N LEU A 48 8.53 13.73 17.65
CA LEU A 48 7.59 13.37 16.59
C LEU A 48 8.27 12.54 15.49
N HIS A 49 9.48 12.91 15.08
CA HIS A 49 10.26 12.17 14.09
C HIS A 49 10.60 10.75 14.57
N ILE A 50 11.17 10.63 15.76
CA ILE A 50 11.50 9.35 16.39
C ILE A 50 10.23 8.49 16.56
N SER A 51 9.10 9.11 16.97
CA SER A 51 7.83 8.39 17.11
C SER A 51 7.32 7.85 15.77
N ARG A 52 7.50 8.61 14.67
CA ARG A 52 7.13 8.15 13.32
C ARG A 52 8.01 7.01 12.83
N GLU A 53 9.32 7.07 13.10
CA GLU A 53 10.25 5.98 12.76
C GLU A 53 9.93 4.71 13.53
N LEU A 54 9.69 4.83 14.84
CA LEU A 54 9.28 3.69 15.67
C LEU A 54 7.94 3.11 15.23
N LEU A 55 6.96 3.93 14.86
CA LEU A 55 5.67 3.46 14.34
C LEU A 55 5.82 2.76 12.99
N ALA A 56 6.60 3.32 12.05
CA ALA A 56 6.85 2.69 10.76
C ALA A 56 7.55 1.33 10.91
N LYS A 57 8.48 1.22 11.87
CA LYS A 57 9.13 -0.04 12.21
C LYS A 57 8.21 -1.00 12.97
N LEU A 58 7.37 -0.50 13.87
CA LEU A 58 6.37 -1.33 14.56
C LEU A 58 5.34 -1.88 13.58
N ASP A 59 4.92 -1.09 12.59
CA ASP A 59 4.07 -1.55 11.48
C ASP A 59 4.80 -2.56 10.58
N ALA A 60 6.14 -2.55 10.56
CA ALA A 60 6.96 -3.55 9.88
C ALA A 60 7.20 -4.82 10.72
N VAL A 61 7.25 -4.71 12.05
CA VAL A 61 7.49 -5.81 13.01
C VAL A 61 6.19 -6.47 13.48
N SER A 62 5.08 -5.74 13.51
CA SER A 62 3.76 -6.32 13.69
C SER A 62 3.53 -7.24 12.50
N SER A 63 3.54 -8.53 12.77
CA SER A 63 3.38 -9.66 11.87
C SER A 63 2.01 -9.73 11.20
N SER A 64 1.46 -8.59 10.77
CA SER A 64 0.33 -8.53 9.87
C SER A 64 0.88 -8.64 8.47
N SER A 65 0.48 -9.68 7.74
CA SER A 65 0.78 -9.79 6.30
C SER A 65 0.46 -8.48 5.58
N GLY A 66 1.12 -8.19 4.45
CA GLY A 66 0.80 -7.02 3.64
C GLY A 66 -0.71 -6.83 3.42
N TYR A 67 -1.46 -7.93 3.29
CA TYR A 67 -2.91 -7.95 3.24
C TYR A 67 -3.58 -7.43 4.52
N GLU A 68 -3.26 -7.97 5.70
CA GLU A 68 -3.85 -7.50 6.96
C GLU A 68 -3.60 -6.00 7.22
N TRP A 69 -2.41 -5.50 6.83
CA TRP A 69 -2.11 -4.08 6.94
C TRP A 69 -3.01 -3.25 6.00
N LEU A 70 -3.20 -3.70 4.76
CA LEU A 70 -4.08 -3.06 3.79
C LEU A 70 -5.53 -3.04 4.29
N GLU A 71 -6.03 -4.13 4.87
CA GLU A 71 -7.38 -4.18 5.43
C GLU A 71 -7.57 -3.18 6.57
N ARG A 72 -6.64 -3.17 7.54
CA ARG A 72 -6.68 -2.23 8.68
C ARG A 72 -6.64 -0.77 8.23
N ASN A 73 -6.03 -0.50 7.08
CA ASN A 73 -5.85 0.84 6.53
C ASN A 73 -6.69 1.11 5.28
N ARG A 74 -7.67 0.26 4.94
CA ARG A 74 -8.34 0.22 3.63
C ARG A 74 -8.85 1.59 3.19
N TYR A 75 -9.64 2.27 4.03
CA TYR A 75 -10.18 3.59 3.70
C TYR A 75 -9.08 4.61 3.36
N LYS A 76 -8.04 4.67 4.19
CA LYS A 76 -6.92 5.62 4.04
C LYS A 76 -6.12 5.31 2.78
N VAL A 77 -5.84 4.03 2.52
CA VAL A 77 -5.11 3.59 1.33
C VAL A 77 -5.90 3.90 0.06
N ILE A 78 -7.21 3.59 0.03
CA ILE A 78 -8.06 3.90 -1.11
C ILE A 78 -8.09 5.41 -1.38
N GLN A 79 -8.20 6.25 -0.35
CA GLN A 79 -8.12 7.70 -0.53
C GLN A 79 -6.76 8.14 -1.08
N LEU A 80 -5.66 7.57 -0.56
CA LEU A 80 -4.30 7.86 -1.02
C LEU A 80 -4.10 7.49 -2.50
N LEU A 81 -4.59 6.32 -2.92
CA LEU A 81 -4.51 5.86 -4.32
C LEU A 81 -5.34 6.76 -5.26
N LYS A 82 -6.48 7.30 -4.79
CA LYS A 82 -7.26 8.30 -5.54
C LYS A 82 -6.51 9.61 -5.75
N GLU A 83 -5.73 10.05 -4.77
CA GLU A 83 -4.91 11.26 -4.90
C GLU A 83 -3.78 11.08 -5.93
N GLY A 84 -3.33 9.85 -6.16
CA GLY A 84 -2.44 9.50 -7.28
C GLY A 84 -0.97 9.93 -7.12
N ASP A 85 -0.57 10.45 -5.96
CA ASP A 85 0.82 10.85 -5.68
C ASP A 85 1.69 9.61 -5.44
N LEU A 86 2.50 9.27 -6.44
CA LEU A 86 3.36 8.08 -6.45
C LEU A 86 4.26 7.99 -5.21
N LYS A 87 4.87 9.10 -4.78
CA LYS A 87 5.81 9.10 -3.64
C LYS A 87 5.09 8.79 -2.33
N LYS A 88 3.88 9.32 -2.16
CA LYS A 88 3.08 9.05 -0.96
C LYS A 88 2.49 7.65 -0.97
N CYS A 89 2.15 7.13 -2.15
CA CYS A 89 1.57 5.80 -2.31
C CYS A 89 2.58 4.66 -2.13
N GLN A 90 3.89 4.92 -2.21
CA GLN A 90 4.91 3.87 -2.18
C GLN A 90 4.74 2.85 -1.04
N PRO A 91 4.52 3.24 0.23
CA PRO A 91 4.31 2.26 1.30
C PRO A 91 3.08 1.38 1.08
N ALA A 92 1.99 1.94 0.54
CA ALA A 92 0.79 1.18 0.22
C ALA A 92 1.01 0.23 -0.96
N LEU A 93 1.77 0.65 -1.97
CA LEU A 93 2.15 -0.19 -3.12
C LEU A 93 3.05 -1.34 -2.69
N ASP A 94 4.00 -1.11 -1.79
CA ASP A 94 4.88 -2.17 -1.27
C ASP A 94 4.06 -3.23 -0.51
N ARG A 95 3.05 -2.80 0.27
CA ARG A 95 2.12 -3.72 0.95
C ARG A 95 1.20 -4.45 -0.02
N LEU A 96 0.72 -3.78 -1.07
CA LEU A 96 -0.07 -4.42 -2.13
C LEU A 96 0.75 -5.47 -2.89
N LYS A 97 2.02 -5.15 -3.18
CA LYS A 97 2.97 -6.06 -3.80
C LYS A 97 3.22 -7.29 -2.91
N GLU A 98 3.48 -7.07 -1.62
CA GLU A 98 3.67 -8.12 -0.63
C GLU A 98 2.42 -9.01 -0.49
N ALA A 99 1.23 -8.39 -0.39
CA ALA A 99 -0.04 -9.08 -0.29
C ALA A 99 -0.31 -9.94 -1.53
N TRP A 100 -0.04 -9.42 -2.73
CA TRP A 100 -0.21 -10.17 -3.96
C TRP A 100 0.76 -11.36 -4.02
N LYS A 101 2.03 -11.15 -3.66
CA LYS A 101 3.05 -12.20 -3.69
C LYS A 101 2.73 -13.35 -2.74
N ASN A 102 2.23 -13.03 -1.55
CA ASN A 102 1.97 -14.00 -0.49
C ASN A 102 0.49 -14.39 -0.39
N ARG A 103 -0.32 -14.10 -1.42
CA ARG A 103 -1.76 -14.36 -1.41
C ARG A 103 -2.04 -15.86 -1.28
N ASP A 104 -3.00 -16.19 -0.42
CA ASP A 104 -3.60 -17.52 -0.35
C ASP A 104 -5.10 -17.45 -0.63
N GLY A 105 -5.70 -18.60 -0.98
CA GLY A 105 -7.14 -18.73 -1.14
C GLY A 105 -7.80 -17.63 -1.97
N ALA A 106 -8.71 -16.88 -1.34
CA ALA A 106 -9.53 -15.84 -1.98
C ALA A 106 -8.97 -14.40 -1.80
N VAL A 107 -7.80 -14.22 -1.18
CA VAL A 107 -7.21 -12.89 -0.90
C VAL A 107 -7.05 -12.04 -2.16
N TRP A 108 -6.82 -12.67 -3.32
CA TRP A 108 -6.74 -11.97 -4.60
C TRP A 108 -8.02 -11.18 -4.92
N LEU A 109 -9.21 -11.64 -4.53
CA LEU A 109 -10.46 -10.89 -4.71
C LEU A 109 -10.58 -9.72 -3.75
N GLU A 110 -10.07 -9.86 -2.54
CA GLU A 110 -10.16 -8.83 -1.51
C GLU A 110 -9.25 -7.63 -1.82
N LEU A 111 -8.21 -7.86 -2.64
CA LEU A 111 -7.31 -6.83 -3.14
C LEU A 111 -7.88 -6.01 -4.32
N THR A 112 -9.04 -6.38 -4.87
CA THR A 112 -9.61 -5.80 -6.11
C THR A 112 -9.74 -4.29 -6.03
N ASP A 113 -10.28 -3.75 -4.94
CA ASP A 113 -10.50 -2.32 -4.78
C ASP A 113 -9.21 -1.50 -4.90
N PHE A 114 -8.09 -2.02 -4.41
CA PHE A 114 -6.80 -1.33 -4.47
C PHE A 114 -6.30 -1.23 -5.92
N PHE A 115 -6.39 -2.32 -6.67
CA PHE A 115 -6.03 -2.34 -8.09
C PHE A 115 -6.98 -1.48 -8.93
N GLU A 116 -8.29 -1.61 -8.72
CA GLU A 116 -9.31 -0.84 -9.43
C GLU A 116 -9.07 0.67 -9.25
N VAL A 117 -8.93 1.12 -8.00
CA VAL A 117 -8.76 2.54 -7.68
C VAL A 117 -7.44 3.08 -8.22
N ALA A 118 -6.35 2.32 -8.08
CA ALA A 118 -5.05 2.75 -8.61
C ALA A 118 -5.08 2.89 -10.14
N LEU A 119 -5.64 1.91 -10.86
CA LEU A 119 -5.73 1.92 -12.33
C LEU A 119 -6.68 3.01 -12.86
N THR A 120 -7.78 3.28 -12.16
CA THR A 120 -8.73 4.33 -12.56
C THR A 120 -8.26 5.75 -12.24
N SER A 121 -7.39 5.91 -11.24
CA SER A 121 -6.91 7.23 -10.78
C SER A 121 -5.56 7.61 -11.38
N ASN A 122 -4.55 6.74 -11.26
CA ASN A 122 -3.23 6.94 -11.83
C ASN A 122 -2.55 5.58 -12.13
N PRO A 123 -2.60 5.08 -13.38
CA PRO A 123 -2.00 3.80 -13.76
C PRO A 123 -0.50 3.70 -13.49
N GLU A 124 0.22 4.83 -13.36
CA GLU A 124 1.64 4.82 -13.00
C GLU A 124 1.89 4.09 -11.69
N LEU A 125 0.94 4.12 -10.75
CA LEU A 125 1.04 3.41 -9.47
C LEU A 125 1.22 1.90 -9.67
N ILE A 126 0.35 1.27 -10.46
CA ILE A 126 0.42 -0.17 -10.73
C ILE A 126 1.58 -0.50 -11.67
N VAL A 127 1.84 0.32 -12.68
CA VAL A 127 2.98 0.12 -13.59
C VAL A 127 4.30 0.16 -12.82
N SER A 128 4.48 1.12 -11.91
CA SER A 128 5.70 1.25 -11.11
C SER A 128 5.92 0.07 -10.15
N MET A 129 4.84 -0.52 -9.64
CA MET A 129 4.89 -1.70 -8.78
C MET A 129 5.48 -2.93 -9.51
N PHE A 130 5.25 -3.02 -10.83
CA PHE A 130 5.64 -4.15 -11.68
C PHE A 130 6.85 -3.90 -12.59
N GLU A 131 7.34 -2.65 -12.72
CA GLU A 131 8.38 -2.23 -13.70
C GLU A 131 9.64 -3.12 -13.74
N ASN A 132 9.98 -3.79 -12.64
CA ASN A 132 11.19 -4.62 -12.52
C ASN A 132 10.89 -6.04 -12.01
N ASP A 133 9.66 -6.52 -12.18
CA ASP A 133 9.21 -7.81 -11.60
C ASP A 133 8.22 -8.50 -12.54
N GLU A 134 8.74 -9.05 -13.64
CA GLU A 134 7.94 -9.67 -14.71
C GLU A 134 7.15 -10.89 -14.23
N GLU A 135 7.75 -11.74 -13.38
CA GLU A 135 7.08 -12.89 -12.80
C GLU A 135 5.85 -12.47 -11.97
N LEU A 136 5.99 -11.41 -11.17
CA LEU A 136 4.87 -10.91 -10.39
C LEU A 136 3.79 -10.30 -11.29
N LEU A 137 4.19 -9.56 -12.32
CA LEU A 137 3.26 -9.00 -13.32
C LEU A 137 2.45 -10.10 -13.99
N ASP A 138 3.12 -11.12 -14.55
CA ASP A 138 2.46 -12.21 -15.26
C ASP A 138 1.51 -12.97 -14.33
N SER A 139 1.93 -13.22 -13.07
CA SER A 139 1.06 -13.85 -12.06
C SER A 139 -0.21 -13.05 -11.76
N TRP A 140 -0.13 -11.71 -11.87
CA TRP A 140 -1.27 -10.82 -11.72
C TRP A 140 -2.15 -10.79 -12.96
N LEU A 141 -1.55 -10.66 -14.14
CA LEU A 141 -2.26 -10.63 -15.42
C LEU A 141 -3.12 -11.88 -15.65
N GLU A 142 -2.67 -13.06 -15.22
CA GLU A 142 -3.48 -14.30 -15.26
C GLU A 142 -4.83 -14.19 -14.54
N ARG A 143 -4.94 -13.29 -13.56
CA ARG A 143 -6.12 -13.11 -12.72
C ARG A 143 -6.81 -11.77 -12.90
N ALA A 144 -6.13 -10.77 -13.46
CA ALA A 144 -6.58 -9.38 -13.51
C ALA A 144 -7.98 -9.22 -14.11
N GLY A 145 -8.27 -9.94 -15.21
CA GLY A 145 -9.59 -9.90 -15.84
C GLY A 145 -10.70 -10.39 -14.92
N ALA A 146 -10.54 -11.56 -14.33
CA ALA A 146 -11.51 -12.13 -13.40
C ALA A 146 -11.60 -11.32 -12.09
N GLN A 147 -10.47 -10.80 -11.61
CA GLN A 147 -10.39 -10.01 -10.39
C GLN A 147 -11.18 -8.70 -10.54
N LEU A 148 -10.94 -7.97 -11.62
CA LEU A 148 -11.48 -6.63 -11.81
C LEU A 148 -12.86 -6.61 -12.45
N PHE A 149 -13.26 -7.65 -13.19
CA PHE A 149 -14.45 -7.60 -14.06
C PHE A 149 -15.43 -8.75 -13.86
N THR A 150 -15.39 -9.42 -12.71
CA THR A 150 -16.42 -10.41 -12.35
C THR A 150 -17.40 -9.81 -11.36
N ASP A 151 -18.68 -9.78 -11.72
CA ASP A 151 -19.78 -9.43 -10.85
C ASP A 151 -20.22 -10.66 -10.06
N PHE A 152 -19.73 -10.76 -8.82
CA PHE A 152 -20.10 -11.81 -7.88
C PHE A 152 -21.46 -11.59 -7.21
N SER A 153 -22.09 -10.42 -7.41
CA SER A 153 -23.30 -10.01 -6.70
C SER A 153 -24.54 -9.93 -7.59
N GLY A 154 -24.37 -10.00 -8.92
CA GLY A 154 -25.42 -9.85 -9.94
C GLY A 154 -25.98 -8.43 -10.07
N ARG A 155 -25.24 -7.40 -9.63
CA ARG A 155 -25.71 -6.00 -9.59
C ARG A 155 -24.67 -4.96 -9.98
N GLU A 156 -23.46 -5.38 -10.32
CA GLU A 156 -22.33 -4.50 -10.61
C GLU A 156 -21.91 -4.47 -12.08
N LYS A 157 -22.47 -5.32 -12.94
CA LYS A 157 -22.09 -5.41 -14.37
C LYS A 157 -21.95 -4.07 -15.07
N GLU A 158 -22.90 -3.16 -14.89
CA GLU A 158 -22.83 -1.82 -15.50
C GLU A 158 -21.70 -0.96 -14.90
N ARG A 159 -21.47 -1.05 -13.58
CA ARG A 159 -20.37 -0.37 -12.89
C ARG A 159 -19.04 -0.88 -13.41
N LEU A 160 -18.86 -2.19 -13.48
CA LEU A 160 -17.64 -2.85 -13.96
C LEU A 160 -17.36 -2.52 -15.42
N THR A 161 -18.39 -2.45 -16.26
CA THR A 161 -18.25 -2.01 -17.66
C THR A 161 -17.71 -0.58 -17.73
N ARG A 162 -18.24 0.35 -16.92
CA ARG A 162 -17.73 1.73 -16.86
C ARG A 162 -16.30 1.80 -16.34
N VAL A 163 -16.00 1.06 -15.26
CA VAL A 163 -14.66 0.97 -14.67
C VAL A 163 -13.65 0.50 -15.70
N ARG A 164 -13.97 -0.57 -16.44
CA ARG A 164 -13.13 -1.09 -17.52
C ARG A 164 -12.81 -0.02 -18.57
N SER A 165 -13.81 0.71 -19.04
CA SER A 165 -13.60 1.81 -20.00
C SER A 165 -12.71 2.92 -19.44
N VAL A 166 -12.86 3.25 -18.15
CA VAL A 166 -12.00 4.24 -17.47
C VAL A 166 -10.56 3.74 -17.38
N ILE A 167 -10.33 2.50 -16.96
CA ILE A 167 -8.98 1.90 -16.86
C ILE A 167 -8.29 1.93 -18.23
N ILE A 168 -8.98 1.50 -19.30
CA ILE A 168 -8.45 1.53 -20.68
C ILE A 168 -8.06 2.95 -21.08
N SER A 169 -8.93 3.93 -20.81
CA SER A 169 -8.67 5.33 -21.16
C SER A 169 -7.45 5.88 -20.42
N GLN A 170 -7.32 5.59 -19.11
CA GLN A 170 -6.19 6.05 -18.30
C GLN A 170 -4.88 5.39 -18.73
N LEU A 171 -4.88 4.08 -19.00
CA LEU A 171 -3.70 3.37 -19.49
C LEU A 171 -3.23 3.93 -20.84
N LYS A 172 -4.14 4.15 -21.80
CA LYS A 172 -3.80 4.77 -23.09
C LYS A 172 -3.19 6.16 -22.92
N LYS A 173 -3.76 6.98 -22.03
CA LYS A 173 -3.23 8.30 -21.69
C LYS A 173 -1.82 8.20 -21.09
N TYR A 174 -1.61 7.25 -20.18
CA TYR A 174 -0.31 7.02 -19.55
C TYR A 174 0.75 6.56 -20.57
N ILE A 175 0.42 5.59 -21.42
CA ILE A 175 1.29 5.04 -22.48
C ILE A 175 1.76 6.13 -23.43
N ALA A 176 0.84 7.03 -23.83
CA ALA A 176 1.16 8.16 -24.70
C ALA A 176 2.05 9.22 -24.04
N GLY A 177 1.98 9.36 -22.71
CA GLY A 177 2.71 10.38 -21.95
C GLY A 177 4.02 9.91 -21.31
N THR A 178 4.24 8.61 -21.14
CA THR A 178 5.45 8.08 -20.50
C THR A 178 6.64 8.07 -21.45
N ASN A 179 7.82 8.42 -20.94
CA ASN A 179 9.10 8.35 -21.69
C ASN A 179 9.90 7.08 -21.38
N SER A 180 9.51 6.30 -20.35
CA SER A 180 10.20 5.05 -19.99
C SER A 180 9.70 3.92 -20.88
N ARG A 181 10.62 3.30 -21.63
CA ARG A 181 10.31 2.13 -22.45
C ARG A 181 9.82 0.94 -21.62
N SER A 182 10.50 0.65 -20.49
CA SER A 182 10.10 -0.45 -19.60
C SER A 182 8.68 -0.25 -19.06
N ARG A 183 8.38 0.95 -18.54
CA ARG A 183 7.02 1.27 -18.05
C ARG A 183 5.97 1.19 -19.14
N ARG A 184 6.31 1.59 -20.36
CA ARG A 184 5.41 1.49 -21.50
C ARG A 184 5.10 0.03 -21.82
N GLU A 185 6.11 -0.82 -21.87
CA GLU A 185 5.94 -2.27 -22.13
C GLU A 185 5.06 -2.93 -21.05
N VAL A 186 5.26 -2.60 -19.76
CA VAL A 186 4.38 -3.05 -18.67
C VAL A 186 2.96 -2.54 -18.86
N ALA A 187 2.78 -1.25 -19.12
CA ALA A 187 1.45 -0.67 -19.31
C ALA A 187 0.71 -1.25 -20.52
N ASP A 188 1.42 -1.54 -21.61
CA ASP A 188 0.87 -2.18 -22.81
C ASP A 188 0.40 -3.60 -22.50
N LYS A 189 1.20 -4.41 -21.76
CA LYS A 189 0.77 -5.75 -21.30
C LYS A 189 -0.51 -5.69 -20.46
N ILE A 190 -0.57 -4.75 -19.52
CA ILE A 190 -1.78 -4.54 -18.69
C ILE A 190 -2.96 -4.15 -19.58
N LEU A 191 -2.77 -3.18 -20.48
CA LEU A 191 -3.83 -2.71 -21.38
C LEU A 191 -4.40 -3.85 -22.23
N SER A 192 -3.56 -4.69 -22.84
CA SER A 192 -4.00 -5.83 -23.66
C SER A 192 -4.91 -6.77 -22.88
N VAL A 193 -4.50 -7.17 -21.66
CA VAL A 193 -5.32 -8.08 -20.82
C VAL A 193 -6.65 -7.44 -20.45
N ILE A 194 -6.66 -6.15 -20.11
CA ILE A 194 -7.90 -5.44 -19.77
C ILE A 194 -8.83 -5.29 -21.00
N GLU A 195 -8.28 -5.03 -22.19
CA GLU A 195 -9.02 -4.95 -23.46
C GLU A 195 -9.56 -6.29 -23.95
N GLU A 196 -8.92 -7.40 -23.61
CA GLU A 196 -9.40 -8.76 -23.91
C GLU A 196 -10.36 -9.29 -22.85
N SER A 197 -10.30 -8.75 -21.62
CA SER A 197 -11.18 -9.19 -20.54
C SER A 197 -12.62 -8.74 -20.76
N GLU A 198 -13.56 -9.65 -20.54
CA GLU A 198 -15.00 -9.38 -20.58
C GLU A 198 -15.55 -9.18 -19.16
N VAL A 199 -16.58 -8.34 -19.02
CA VAL A 199 -17.32 -8.22 -17.76
C VAL A 199 -18.24 -9.43 -17.65
N ARG A 200 -17.97 -10.29 -16.66
CA ARG A 200 -18.72 -11.51 -16.41
C ARG A 200 -19.65 -11.32 -15.21
N GLU A 201 -20.75 -12.03 -15.23
CA GLU A 201 -21.72 -12.10 -14.13
C GLU A 201 -21.81 -13.56 -13.74
N ILE A 202 -21.70 -13.86 -12.44
CA ILE A 202 -21.88 -15.24 -11.95
C ILE A 202 -23.34 -15.40 -11.57
N ASP A 203 -24.02 -16.30 -12.28
CA ASP A 203 -25.39 -16.75 -12.01
C ASP A 203 -25.47 -17.70 -10.79
#